data_AF-A0ABD3CMV2-F1
#
_entry.id   AF-A0ABD3CMV2-F1
#
_cell.length_a   1.000
_cell.length_b   1.000
_cell.length_c   1.000
_cell.angle_alpha   90.00
_cell.angle_beta   90.00
_cell.angle_gamma   90.00
#
_symmetry.space_group_name_H-M   'P 1'
#
loop_
_entity.id
_entity.type
_entity.pdbx_description
1 polymer ?
#
loop_
_entity_poly.entity_id
_entity_poly.type
_entity_poly.pdbx_seq_one_letter_code
_entity_poly.pdbx_strand_id
1 'polypeptide(L)'
;MMSRLGTFLILFSFFISATNAISNKQPNEAEKWVKKYISQPKEKVARLHFYLQDNLSGPDATLWEVARSKITSNSSSGFGQVTVLDDLITAGPDRNSKKLGRAQGIIISSDLQELSLAMNINIVFTAGPYKGSTLSILGRNAIGTTSRELPVVGGTGIFRMARGFAISNTHAYDTTGNYGVLEYTVYVFYV
;
A
#
# COMPACT_ATOMS: atom_id res chain seq x y z
N MET A 1 -3.92 -35.12 -71.22
CA MET A 1 -2.94 -34.02 -71.33
C MET A 1 -2.61 -33.57 -69.91
N MET A 2 -1.35 -33.68 -69.53
CA MET A 2 -0.86 -33.80 -68.14
C MET A 2 -0.86 -32.47 -67.38
N SER A 3 -1.14 -32.52 -66.06
CA SER A 3 -0.46 -31.63 -65.11
C SER A 3 -0.35 -32.31 -63.75
N ARG A 4 0.89 -32.67 -63.39
CA ARG A 4 1.28 -33.15 -62.05
C ARG A 4 1.27 -31.99 -61.07
N LEU A 5 0.58 -32.16 -59.94
CA LEU A 5 0.55 -31.22 -58.83
C LEU A 5 1.78 -31.47 -57.94
N GLY A 6 2.74 -30.54 -57.95
CA GLY A 6 3.88 -30.55 -57.05
C GLY A 6 3.61 -29.66 -55.84
N THR A 7 3.59 -30.26 -54.65
CA THR A 7 3.40 -29.58 -53.37
C THR A 7 4.64 -28.74 -53.02
N PHE A 8 4.48 -27.42 -52.88
CA PHE A 8 5.51 -26.51 -52.36
C PHE A 8 5.32 -26.35 -50.85
N LEU A 9 6.24 -26.88 -50.04
CA LEU A 9 6.37 -26.53 -48.62
C LEU A 9 7.15 -25.21 -48.53
N ILE A 10 6.49 -24.13 -48.12
CA ILE A 10 7.16 -22.89 -47.70
C ILE A 10 7.31 -22.94 -46.17
N LEU A 11 8.52 -23.26 -45.71
CA LEU A 11 8.93 -23.08 -44.32
C LEU A 11 9.16 -21.58 -44.07
N PHE A 12 8.21 -20.94 -43.38
CA PHE A 12 8.37 -19.58 -42.90
C PHE A 12 9.24 -19.60 -41.63
N SER A 13 10.55 -19.45 -41.78
CA SER A 13 11.45 -19.22 -40.64
C SER A 13 11.31 -17.77 -40.17
N PHE A 14 10.60 -17.57 -39.05
CA PHE A 14 10.66 -16.32 -38.30
C PHE A 14 12.06 -16.16 -37.70
N PHE A 15 12.97 -15.53 -38.43
CA PHE A 15 14.16 -14.94 -37.82
C PHE A 15 13.71 -13.71 -37.02
N ILE A 16 13.59 -13.87 -35.70
CA ILE A 16 13.57 -12.71 -34.80
C ILE A 16 14.99 -12.15 -34.81
N SER A 17 15.24 -11.16 -35.66
CA SER A 17 16.45 -10.35 -35.58
C SER A 17 16.37 -9.53 -34.30
N ALA A 18 16.88 -10.07 -33.19
CA ALA A 18 17.19 -9.29 -32.01
C ALA A 18 18.33 -8.33 -32.38
N THR A 19 17.99 -7.15 -32.89
CA THR A 19 18.96 -6.07 -33.04
C THR A 19 19.37 -5.64 -31.65
N ASN A 20 20.57 -6.06 -31.23
CA ASN A 20 21.30 -5.46 -30.12
C ASN A 20 21.71 -4.04 -30.52
N ALA A 21 20.74 -3.13 -30.60
CA ALA A 21 21.03 -1.72 -30.50
C ALA A 21 21.39 -1.47 -29.04
N ILE A 22 22.69 -1.57 -28.72
CA ILE A 22 23.25 -1.02 -27.49
C ILE A 22 23.07 0.49 -27.61
N SER A 23 21.90 0.96 -27.19
CA SER A 23 21.65 2.37 -26.96
C SER A 23 22.63 2.78 -25.87
N ASN A 24 23.67 3.55 -26.21
CA ASN A 24 24.55 4.29 -25.28
C ASN A 24 23.74 5.38 -24.52
N LYS A 25 22.60 5.01 -23.93
CA LYS A 25 21.83 5.90 -23.09
C LYS A 25 22.57 5.99 -21.77
N GLN A 26 22.91 7.22 -21.36
CA GLN A 26 23.41 7.46 -20.02
C GLN A 26 22.44 6.83 -19.01
N PRO A 27 22.94 6.10 -17.99
CA PRO A 27 22.07 5.45 -17.03
C PRO A 27 21.14 6.47 -16.40
N ASN A 28 19.84 6.19 -16.37
CA ASN A 28 18.91 7.05 -15.64
C ASN A 28 19.21 7.02 -14.13
N GLU A 29 18.62 7.93 -13.37
CA GLU A 29 18.89 8.03 -11.92
C GLU A 29 18.56 6.74 -11.15
N ALA A 30 17.58 5.95 -11.61
CA ALA A 30 17.29 4.65 -11.00
C ALA A 30 18.41 3.64 -11.26
N GLU A 31 18.92 3.56 -12.49
CA GLU A 31 20.05 2.69 -12.83
C GLU A 31 21.34 3.08 -12.11
N LYS A 32 21.65 4.38 -12.02
CA LYS A 32 22.79 4.88 -11.23
C LYS A 32 22.65 4.46 -9.76
N TRP A 33 21.45 4.62 -9.20
CA TRP A 33 21.17 4.23 -7.83
C TRP A 33 21.31 2.72 -7.62
N VAL A 34 20.77 1.89 -8.50
CA VAL A 34 20.87 0.41 -8.41
C VAL A 34 22.33 -0.01 -8.49
N LYS A 35 23.11 0.53 -9.45
CA LYS A 35 24.55 0.23 -9.56
C LYS A 35 25.31 0.60 -8.28
N LYS A 36 25.00 1.75 -7.67
CA LYS A 36 25.58 2.18 -6.40
C LYS A 36 25.18 1.25 -5.24
N TYR A 37 23.92 0.81 -5.19
CA TYR A 37 23.46 -0.09 -4.13
C TYR A 37 24.11 -1.46 -4.24
N ILE A 38 24.20 -2.02 -5.46
CA ILE A 38 24.85 -3.33 -5.69
C ILE A 38 26.32 -3.30 -5.28
N SER A 39 27.03 -2.19 -5.54
CA SER A 39 28.44 -2.08 -5.14
C SER A 39 28.65 -1.88 -3.64
N GLN A 40 27.66 -1.32 -2.93
CA GLN A 40 27.73 -1.02 -1.50
C GLN A 40 26.36 -1.25 -0.83
N PRO A 41 25.95 -2.52 -0.63
CA PRO A 41 24.68 -2.81 -0.02
C PRO A 41 24.70 -2.35 1.44
N LYS A 42 23.85 -1.38 1.77
CA LYS A 42 23.68 -0.89 3.14
C LYS A 42 22.21 -0.75 3.45
N GLU A 43 21.77 -1.57 4.41
CA GLU A 43 20.43 -1.49 4.96
C GLU A 43 20.40 -0.50 6.14
N LYS A 44 19.27 0.17 6.27
CA LYS A 44 18.90 1.05 7.36
C LYS A 44 17.65 0.50 8.02
N VAL A 45 17.51 0.77 9.32
CA VAL A 45 16.28 0.49 10.07
C VAL A 45 15.69 1.79 10.57
N ALA A 46 14.37 1.87 10.60
CA ALA A 46 13.64 2.93 11.29
C ALA A 46 12.52 2.35 12.14
N ARG A 47 12.30 2.97 13.29
CA ARG A 47 11.11 2.80 14.11
C ARG A 47 10.30 4.08 14.03
N LEU A 48 9.10 4.00 13.48
CA LEU A 48 8.17 5.11 13.34
C LEU A 48 7.02 4.92 14.32
N HIS A 49 6.53 6.02 14.89
CA HIS A 49 5.39 6.02 15.79
C HIS A 49 4.52 7.23 15.47
N PHE A 50 3.23 6.99 15.24
CA PHE A 50 2.26 8.01 14.83
C PHE A 50 0.83 7.54 15.06
N TYR A 51 -0.12 8.46 14.87
CA TYR A 51 -1.55 8.23 15.05
C TYR A 51 -2.31 8.54 13.76
N LEU A 52 -3.26 7.70 13.39
CA LEU A 52 -4.24 7.93 12.33
C LEU A 52 -5.51 8.50 12.95
N GLN A 53 -6.06 9.49 12.28
CA GLN A 53 -7.25 10.25 12.67
C GLN A 53 -8.39 9.88 11.72
N ASP A 54 -9.22 8.94 12.17
CA ASP A 54 -10.23 8.20 11.40
C ASP A 54 -11.59 8.88 11.60
N ASN A 55 -12.08 9.64 10.62
CA ASN A 55 -13.36 10.35 10.74
C ASN A 55 -14.43 9.69 9.87
N LEU A 56 -15.28 8.87 10.47
CA LEU A 56 -16.16 7.96 9.74
C LEU A 56 -17.45 8.65 9.24
N SER A 57 -17.78 9.85 9.70
CA SER A 57 -19.04 10.51 9.34
C SER A 57 -19.00 12.04 9.44
N GLY A 58 -20.08 12.67 8.96
CA GLY A 58 -20.23 14.13 8.99
C GLY A 58 -19.56 14.86 7.81
N PRO A 59 -19.59 16.21 7.80
CA PRO A 59 -19.11 17.01 6.68
C PRO A 59 -17.60 16.85 6.39
N ASP A 60 -16.82 16.51 7.41
CA ASP A 60 -15.36 16.35 7.33
C ASP A 60 -14.93 14.87 7.29
N ALA A 61 -15.83 13.96 6.90
CA ALA A 61 -15.55 12.53 6.84
C ALA A 61 -14.34 12.22 5.95
N THR A 62 -13.44 11.39 6.44
CA THR A 62 -12.24 10.93 5.72
C THR A 62 -12.40 9.55 5.11
N LEU A 63 -13.52 8.87 5.40
CA LEU A 63 -13.86 7.55 4.89
C LEU A 63 -15.18 7.59 4.12
N TRP A 64 -15.23 6.90 2.99
CA TRP A 64 -16.41 6.81 2.16
C TRP A 64 -16.60 5.40 1.62
N GLU A 65 -17.79 4.85 1.82
CA GLU A 65 -18.16 3.60 1.19
C GLU A 65 -18.39 3.80 -0.31
N VAL A 66 -17.69 3.01 -1.14
CA VAL A 66 -17.72 3.12 -2.60
C VAL A 66 -18.37 1.91 -3.27
N ALA A 67 -18.47 0.78 -2.55
CA ALA A 67 -19.20 -0.39 -2.99
C ALA A 67 -19.64 -1.24 -1.81
N ARG A 68 -20.73 -1.99 -2.01
CA ARG A 68 -21.18 -3.02 -1.08
C ARG A 68 -21.75 -4.24 -1.81
N SER A 69 -21.65 -5.40 -1.16
CA SER A 69 -22.29 -6.62 -1.62
C SER A 69 -23.77 -6.65 -1.23
N LYS A 70 -24.57 -7.47 -1.93
CA LYS A 70 -25.98 -7.71 -1.57
C LYS A 70 -26.15 -8.28 -0.17
N ILE A 71 -25.15 -9.04 0.33
CA ILE A 71 -25.20 -9.66 1.65
C ILE A 71 -24.70 -8.76 2.78
N THR A 72 -24.11 -7.60 2.46
CA THR A 72 -23.47 -6.71 3.44
C THR A 72 -24.43 -6.28 4.55
N SER A 73 -25.68 -5.94 4.22
CA SER A 73 -26.68 -5.50 5.21
C SER A 73 -27.09 -6.59 6.21
N ASN A 74 -26.93 -7.86 5.84
CA ASN A 74 -27.31 -9.01 6.66
C ASN A 74 -26.08 -9.67 7.31
N SER A 75 -24.88 -9.13 7.06
CA SER A 75 -23.63 -9.64 7.58
C SER A 75 -23.28 -8.96 8.90
N SER A 76 -23.05 -9.75 9.95
CA SER A 76 -22.58 -9.25 11.24
C SER A 76 -21.17 -8.64 11.17
N SER A 77 -20.36 -9.03 10.18
CA SER A 77 -19.02 -8.49 9.94
C SER A 77 -19.00 -7.37 8.88
N GLY A 78 -20.14 -7.01 8.31
CA GLY A 78 -20.21 -6.08 7.18
C GLY A 78 -19.55 -6.62 5.91
N PHE A 79 -19.48 -7.95 5.73
CA PHE A 79 -18.79 -8.60 4.62
C PHE A 79 -19.16 -7.99 3.25
N GLY A 80 -18.13 -7.70 2.45
CA GLY A 80 -18.26 -7.12 1.12
C GLY A 80 -18.47 -5.60 1.09
N GLN A 81 -18.39 -4.93 2.23
CA GLN A 81 -18.28 -3.47 2.28
C GLN A 81 -16.89 -3.03 1.81
N VAL A 82 -16.84 -2.06 0.90
CA VAL A 82 -15.62 -1.49 0.33
C VAL A 82 -15.59 0.00 0.62
N THR A 83 -14.54 0.44 1.32
CA THR A 83 -14.40 1.82 1.79
C THR A 83 -13.05 2.38 1.34
N VAL A 84 -13.06 3.59 0.80
CA VAL A 84 -11.84 4.38 0.56
C VAL A 84 -11.59 5.32 1.72
N LEU A 85 -10.32 5.62 2.00
CA LEU A 85 -9.91 6.50 3.09
C LEU A 85 -8.79 7.46 2.66
N ASP A 86 -8.80 8.63 3.29
CA ASP A 86 -7.73 9.62 3.29
C ASP A 86 -7.62 10.27 4.68
N ASP A 87 -6.97 9.57 5.61
CA ASP A 87 -6.90 9.98 7.02
C ASP A 87 -5.70 10.86 7.31
N LEU A 88 -5.82 11.72 8.31
CA LEU A 88 -4.70 12.51 8.79
C LEU A 88 -3.77 11.65 9.64
N ILE A 89 -2.46 11.79 9.43
CA ILE A 89 -1.43 11.22 10.32
C ILE A 89 -0.85 12.31 11.20
N THR A 90 -0.85 12.08 12.51
CA THR A 90 -0.35 13.02 13.52
C THR A 90 0.72 12.40 14.42
N ALA A 91 1.54 13.24 15.04
CA ALA A 91 2.61 12.82 15.95
C ALA A 91 2.11 12.40 17.33
N GLY A 92 0.96 12.93 17.76
CA GLY A 92 0.27 12.55 18.99
C GLY A 92 -1.20 12.19 18.72
N PRO A 93 -1.91 11.68 19.73
CA PRO A 93 -3.31 11.26 19.58
C PRO A 93 -4.25 12.44 19.32
N ASP A 94 -3.89 13.66 19.75
CA ASP A 94 -4.62 14.88 19.42
C ASP A 94 -4.50 15.21 17.92
N ARG A 95 -5.65 15.42 17.26
CA ARG A 95 -5.77 15.84 15.85
C ARG A 95 -5.00 17.14 15.54
N ASN A 96 -4.85 18.02 16.52
CA ASN A 96 -4.13 19.30 16.40
C ASN A 96 -2.62 19.15 16.64
N SER A 97 -2.15 17.97 17.06
CA SER A 97 -0.71 17.72 17.15
C SER A 97 -0.04 17.77 15.77
N LYS A 98 1.29 17.72 15.75
CA LYS A 98 2.07 17.89 14.52
C LYS A 98 1.58 16.93 13.43
N LYS A 99 1.12 17.50 12.31
CA LYS A 99 0.70 16.77 11.11
C LYS A 99 1.92 16.20 10.40
N LEU A 100 1.92 14.89 10.17
CA LEU A 100 3.05 14.15 9.60
C LEU A 100 2.80 13.68 8.17
N GLY A 101 1.54 13.46 7.80
CA GLY A 101 1.20 12.80 6.55
C GLY A 101 -0.27 12.46 6.39
N ARG A 102 -0.53 11.53 5.47
CA ARG A 102 -1.86 10.98 5.18
C ARG A 102 -1.79 9.46 5.10
N ALA A 103 -2.85 8.78 5.50
CA ALA A 103 -3.05 7.36 5.22
C ALA A 103 -4.12 7.24 4.12
N GLN A 104 -3.75 6.70 2.97
CA GLN A 104 -4.57 6.74 1.76
C GLN A 104 -4.73 5.35 1.16
N GLY A 105 -5.96 4.95 0.84
CA GLY A 105 -6.17 3.67 0.18
C GLY A 105 -7.58 3.14 0.31
N ILE A 106 -7.66 1.81 0.40
CA ILE A 106 -8.90 1.05 0.43
C ILE A 106 -8.86 0.00 1.54
N ILE A 107 -10.00 -0.18 2.20
CA ILE A 107 -10.26 -1.24 3.16
C ILE A 107 -11.53 -1.99 2.75
N ILE A 108 -11.53 -3.30 2.98
CA ILE A 108 -12.64 -4.18 2.60
C ILE A 108 -12.95 -5.08 3.78
N SER A 109 -14.19 -5.11 4.25
CA SER A 109 -14.65 -6.13 5.21
C SER A 109 -14.68 -7.48 4.50
N SER A 110 -13.68 -8.32 4.75
CA SER A 110 -13.41 -9.52 3.92
C SER A 110 -13.52 -10.83 4.69
N ASP A 111 -13.95 -10.80 5.95
CA ASP A 111 -14.17 -11.98 6.79
C ASP A 111 -15.68 -12.16 7.02
N LEU A 112 -16.16 -13.39 6.93
CA LEU A 112 -17.59 -13.71 7.03
C LEU A 112 -18.09 -13.72 8.48
N GLN A 113 -17.20 -13.85 9.46
CA GLN A 113 -17.55 -14.08 10.86
C GLN A 113 -17.17 -12.91 11.74
N GLU A 114 -15.96 -12.37 11.58
CA GLU A 114 -15.45 -11.26 12.37
C GLU A 114 -15.29 -9.99 11.55
N LEU A 115 -15.33 -8.83 12.21
CA LEU A 115 -15.04 -7.56 11.56
C LEU A 115 -13.53 -7.44 11.30
N SER A 116 -13.13 -7.94 10.12
CA SER A 116 -11.75 -8.02 9.66
C SER A 116 -11.60 -7.34 8.31
N LEU A 117 -10.69 -6.37 8.26
CA LEU A 117 -10.43 -5.57 7.07
C LEU A 117 -9.27 -6.17 6.26
N ALA A 118 -9.46 -6.40 4.96
CA ALA A 118 -8.35 -6.46 4.02
C ALA A 118 -7.93 -5.03 3.67
N MET A 119 -6.68 -4.68 3.99
CA MET A 119 -6.13 -3.35 3.79
C MET A 119 -5.23 -3.29 2.57
N ASN A 120 -5.34 -2.20 1.82
CA ASN A 120 -4.33 -1.73 0.88
C ASN A 120 -4.21 -0.22 1.07
N ILE A 121 -3.28 0.18 1.94
CA ILE A 121 -3.13 1.57 2.41
C ILE A 121 -1.68 2.01 2.24
N ASN A 122 -1.51 3.26 1.82
CA ASN A 122 -0.23 3.94 1.75
C ASN A 122 -0.12 4.98 2.85
N ILE A 123 0.96 4.91 3.63
CA ILE A 123 1.39 5.97 4.53
C ILE A 123 2.19 6.98 3.72
N VAL A 124 1.65 8.17 3.52
CA VAL A 124 2.22 9.25 2.71
C VAL A 124 2.76 10.34 3.62
N PHE A 125 4.08 10.41 3.78
CA PHE A 125 4.70 11.42 4.65
C PHE A 125 4.78 12.77 3.94
N THR A 126 4.22 13.81 4.56
CA THR A 126 4.21 15.18 4.01
C THR A 126 5.06 16.17 4.83
N ALA A 127 5.57 15.73 5.98
CA ALA A 127 6.43 16.52 6.86
C ALA A 127 7.56 15.68 7.47
N GLY A 128 8.52 16.37 8.11
CA GLY A 128 9.63 15.73 8.80
C GLY A 128 10.68 15.13 7.86
N PRO A 129 11.57 14.27 8.38
CA PRO A 129 12.72 13.73 7.63
C PRO A 129 12.32 12.79 6.48
N TYR A 130 11.09 12.28 6.50
CA TYR A 130 10.57 11.34 5.49
C TYR A 130 9.64 11.99 4.47
N LYS A 131 9.50 13.32 4.48
CA LYS A 131 8.64 14.06 3.55
C LYS A 131 8.86 13.62 2.10
N GLY A 132 7.78 13.32 1.39
CA GLY A 132 7.79 12.86 0.00
C GLY A 132 8.05 11.36 -0.18
N SER A 133 8.24 10.62 0.92
CA SER A 133 8.37 9.15 0.90
C SER A 133 7.06 8.49 1.31
N THR A 134 6.91 7.21 0.94
CA THR A 134 5.74 6.41 1.33
C THR A 134 6.12 5.05 1.89
N LEU A 135 5.22 4.46 2.67
CA LEU A 135 5.20 3.03 3.01
C LEU A 135 3.88 2.44 2.54
N SER A 136 3.90 1.20 2.05
CA SER A 136 2.70 0.47 1.64
C SER A 136 2.41 -0.66 2.63
N ILE A 137 1.18 -0.68 3.14
CA ILE A 137 0.64 -1.70 4.04
C ILE A 137 -0.40 -2.51 3.29
N LEU A 138 -0.19 -3.82 3.23
CA LEU A 138 -1.09 -4.77 2.59
C LEU A 138 -1.25 -5.98 3.50
N GLY A 139 -2.47 -6.21 4.01
CA GLY A 139 -2.71 -7.31 4.93
C GLY A 139 -4.09 -7.30 5.58
N ARG A 140 -4.31 -8.28 6.44
CA ARG A 140 -5.55 -8.46 7.20
C ARG A 140 -5.45 -7.72 8.53
N ASN A 141 -6.52 -7.02 8.91
CA ASN A 141 -6.61 -6.24 10.14
C ASN A 141 -7.91 -6.55 10.88
N ALA A 142 -7.83 -7.42 11.88
CA ALA A 142 -8.96 -7.80 12.73
C ALA A 142 -9.20 -6.73 13.79
N ILE A 143 -10.06 -5.75 13.52
CA ILE A 143 -10.11 -4.53 14.37
C ILE A 143 -10.59 -4.80 15.81
N GLY A 144 -11.23 -5.94 16.05
CA GLY A 144 -11.63 -6.40 17.39
C GLY A 144 -10.49 -6.93 18.27
N THR A 145 -9.27 -7.07 17.74
CA THR A 145 -8.11 -7.53 18.50
C THR A 145 -7.13 -6.40 18.81
N THR A 146 -6.28 -6.61 19.82
CA THR A 146 -5.17 -5.73 20.18
C THR A 146 -3.88 -6.16 19.49
N SER A 147 -2.92 -5.26 19.36
CA SER A 147 -1.59 -5.50 18.80
C SER A 147 -1.63 -6.14 17.41
N ARG A 148 -2.36 -5.52 16.49
CA ARG A 148 -2.61 -6.04 15.15
C ARG A 148 -1.38 -5.83 14.28
N GLU A 149 -0.72 -6.92 13.89
CA GLU A 149 0.44 -6.88 13.00
C GLU A 149 0.01 -6.74 11.54
N LEU A 150 0.58 -5.75 10.86
CA LEU A 150 0.27 -5.41 9.47
C LEU A 150 1.57 -5.39 8.65
N PRO A 151 1.68 -6.16 7.56
CA PRO A 151 2.89 -6.19 6.75
C PRO A 151 3.15 -4.85 6.06
N VAL A 152 4.40 -4.37 6.16
CA VAL A 152 4.92 -3.33 5.28
C VAL A 152 5.55 -4.03 4.08
N VAL A 153 4.90 -3.91 2.92
CA VAL A 153 5.25 -4.66 1.71
C VAL A 153 6.08 -3.85 0.72
N GLY A 154 6.31 -2.57 0.99
CA GLY A 154 7.05 -1.69 0.10
C GLY A 154 7.11 -0.25 0.59
N GLY A 155 7.79 0.58 -0.19
CA GLY A 155 7.87 2.02 0.03
C GLY A 155 8.53 2.75 -1.13
N THR A 156 8.44 4.07 -1.10
CA THR A 156 9.02 4.97 -2.10
C THR A 156 9.88 6.04 -1.45
N GLY A 157 10.63 6.79 -2.26
CA GLY A 157 11.54 7.83 -1.76
C GLY A 157 12.66 7.23 -0.92
N ILE A 158 12.81 7.71 0.32
CA ILE A 158 13.78 7.19 1.29
C ILE A 158 13.49 5.73 1.62
N PHE A 159 12.23 5.31 1.61
CA PHE A 159 11.82 3.93 1.92
C PHE A 159 11.83 3.01 0.69
N ARG A 160 12.68 3.28 -0.31
CA ARG A 160 12.83 2.39 -1.47
C ARG A 160 13.26 1.00 -1.01
N MET A 161 12.62 -0.03 -1.58
CA MET A 161 12.77 -1.44 -1.19
C MET A 161 12.44 -1.73 0.28
N ALA A 162 11.58 -0.92 0.89
CA ALA A 162 11.17 -1.12 2.27
C ALA A 162 10.45 -2.46 2.49
N ARG A 163 10.74 -3.10 3.61
CA ARG A 163 10.01 -4.25 4.15
C ARG A 163 9.98 -4.20 5.67
N GLY A 164 8.96 -4.79 6.28
CA GLY A 164 8.85 -4.86 7.72
C GLY A 164 7.41 -5.07 8.16
N PHE A 165 7.07 -4.53 9.31
CA PHE A 165 5.73 -4.68 9.88
C PHE A 165 5.34 -3.45 10.70
N ALA A 166 4.04 -3.25 10.84
CA ALA A 166 3.44 -2.29 11.73
C ALA A 166 2.63 -3.01 12.80
N ILE A 167 2.61 -2.48 14.01
CA ILE A 167 1.66 -2.86 15.06
C ILE A 167 0.65 -1.74 15.19
N SER A 168 -0.63 -2.06 15.02
CA SER A 168 -1.75 -1.14 15.14
C SER A 168 -2.60 -1.44 16.37
N ASN A 169 -3.00 -0.39 17.08
CA ASN A 169 -3.96 -0.44 18.18
C ASN A 169 -5.03 0.64 18.01
N THR A 170 -6.23 0.36 18.52
CA THR A 170 -7.26 1.39 18.67
C THR A 170 -6.95 2.16 19.95
N HIS A 171 -6.54 3.42 19.83
CA HIS A 171 -6.20 4.26 20.97
C HIS A 171 -7.45 4.83 21.64
N ALA A 172 -8.37 5.37 20.83
CA ALA A 172 -9.65 5.90 21.29
C ALA A 172 -10.69 5.78 20.18
N TYR A 173 -11.97 5.71 20.57
CA TYR A 173 -13.09 5.78 19.64
C TYR A 173 -14.23 6.57 20.29
N ASP A 174 -14.62 7.67 19.67
CA ASP A 174 -15.83 8.43 20.01
C ASP A 174 -17.01 7.89 19.21
N THR A 175 -17.94 7.25 19.92
CA THR A 175 -19.16 6.68 19.34
C THR A 175 -20.17 7.74 18.91
N THR A 176 -20.12 8.95 19.47
CA THR A 176 -21.08 10.02 19.15
C THR A 176 -20.66 10.73 17.89
N GLY A 177 -19.38 11.10 17.78
CA GLY A 177 -18.80 11.72 16.60
C GLY A 177 -18.44 10.73 15.48
N ASN A 178 -18.48 9.42 15.75
CA ASN A 178 -17.91 8.36 14.90
C ASN A 178 -16.47 8.69 14.49
N TYR A 179 -15.62 8.87 15.49
CA TYR A 179 -14.23 9.30 15.31
C TYR A 179 -13.27 8.34 16.01
N GLY A 180 -12.37 7.73 15.24
CA GLY A 180 -11.33 6.83 15.73
C GLY A 180 -9.95 7.48 15.78
N VAL A 181 -9.17 7.12 16.80
CA VAL A 181 -7.73 7.39 16.84
C VAL A 181 -7.02 6.04 16.86
N LEU A 182 -6.23 5.76 15.83
CA LEU A 182 -5.48 4.51 15.71
C LEU A 182 -4.00 4.77 15.90
N GLU A 183 -3.37 4.06 16.82
CA GLU A 183 -1.94 4.15 17.08
C GLU A 183 -1.18 3.14 16.21
N TYR A 184 -0.09 3.59 15.59
CA TYR A 184 0.78 2.76 14.76
C TYR A 184 2.22 2.86 15.24
N THR A 185 2.86 1.70 15.45
CA THR A 185 4.32 1.58 15.53
C THR A 185 4.82 0.77 14.35
N VAL A 186 5.69 1.35 13.52
CA VAL A 186 6.21 0.70 12.32
C VAL A 186 7.70 0.41 12.47
N TYR A 187 8.09 -0.83 12.20
CA TYR A 187 9.48 -1.26 12.09
C TYR A 187 9.78 -1.55 10.62
N VAL A 188 10.68 -0.76 10.02
CA VAL A 188 10.95 -0.84 8.59
C VAL A 188 12.45 -0.92 8.30
N PHE A 189 12.81 -1.88 7.46
CA PHE A 189 14.12 -2.06 6.85
C PHE A 189 14.09 -1.49 5.43
N TYR A 190 15.06 -0.68 5.05
CA TYR A 190 15.12 0.00 3.74
C TYR A 190 16.56 0.34 3.38
N VAL A 191 16.81 0.86 2.17
CA VAL A 191 18.17 1.07 1.63
C VAL A 191 18.48 2.53 1.30
#